data_AF-A0A0A7GG28-F1
#
_entry.id   AF-A0A0A7GG28-F1
#
_cell.length_a   1.000
_cell.length_b   1.000
_cell.length_c   1.000
_cell.angle_alpha   90.00
_cell.angle_beta   90.00
_cell.angle_gamma   90.00
#
_symmetry.space_group_name_H-M   'P 1'
#
loop_
_entity.id
_entity.type
_entity.pdbx_description
1 polymer ?
#
loop_
_entity_poly.entity_id
_entity_poly.type
_entity_poly.pdbx_seq_one_letter_code
_entity_poly.pdbx_strand_id
1 'polypeptide(L)' 'MLLKLCIDIDESFKQLLEAEVDKLYPKAVEVRYPEVEYDVSFEEAKEAIELAEKVKDFVLKKLNINDSQG' A
#
# COMPACT_ATOMS: atom_id res chain seq x y z
N MET A 1 4.12 -2.63 -12.82
CA MET A 1 3.75 -2.43 -11.39
C MET A 1 5.03 -2.19 -10.62
N LEU A 2 5.15 -1.07 -9.90
CA LEU A 2 6.39 -0.67 -9.20
C LEU A 2 6.90 -1.75 -8.24
N LEU A 3 5.99 -2.39 -7.49
CA LEU A 3 6.35 -3.44 -6.53
C LEU A 3 7.14 -4.60 -7.16
N LYS A 4 6.82 -5.01 -8.40
CA LYS A 4 7.57 -6.07 -9.10
C LYS A 4 9.01 -5.64 -9.38
N LEU A 5 9.21 -4.40 -9.81
CA LEU A 5 10.55 -3.84 -10.03
C LEU A 5 11.36 -3.76 -8.73
N CYS A 6 10.70 -3.46 -7.60
CA CYS A 6 11.35 -3.50 -6.29
C CYS A 6 11.75 -4.91 -5.89
N ILE A 7 10.89 -5.92 -6.13
CA ILE A 7 11.17 -7.34 -5.84
C ILE A 7 12.37 -7.84 -6.64
N ASP A 8 12.51 -7.43 -7.90
CA ASP A 8 13.62 -7.82 -8.76
C ASP A 8 14.98 -7.32 -8.22
N ILE A 9 14.99 -6.26 -7.40
CA ILE A 9 16.18 -5.66 -6.79
C ILE A 9 16.38 -6.17 -5.35
N ASP A 10 15.30 -6.27 -4.58
CA ASP A 10 15.29 -6.66 -3.17
C ASP A 10 14.09 -7.59 -2.90
N GLU A 11 14.38 -8.89 -2.77
CA GLU A 11 13.36 -9.91 -2.59
C GLU A 11 12.51 -9.73 -1.33
N SER A 12 12.98 -8.97 -0.33
CA SER A 12 12.17 -8.73 0.88
C SER A 12 10.89 -7.94 0.60
N PHE A 13 10.78 -7.27 -0.56
CA PHE A 13 9.53 -6.65 -1.01
C PHE A 13 8.44 -7.69 -1.33
N LYS A 14 8.76 -8.98 -1.49
CA LYS A 14 7.76 -10.05 -1.69
C LYS A 14 6.76 -10.11 -0.54
N GLN A 15 7.16 -9.76 0.68
CA GLN A 15 6.25 -9.72 1.84
C GLN A 15 5.09 -8.73 1.68
N LEU A 16 5.27 -7.67 0.89
CA LEU A 16 4.19 -6.71 0.59
C LEU A 16 3.20 -7.29 -0.43
N LEU A 17 3.67 -8.16 -1.33
CA LEU A 17 2.81 -8.89 -2.26
C LEU A 17 2.00 -9.97 -1.53
N GLU A 18 2.63 -10.69 -0.60
CA GLU A 18 1.94 -11.65 0.29
C GLU A 18 0.90 -10.96 1.19
N ALA A 19 1.12 -9.69 1.50
CA ALA A 19 0.16 -8.85 2.21
C ALA A 19 -0.92 -8.23 1.31
N GLU A 20 -0.96 -8.58 0.02
CA GLU A 20 -1.95 -8.12 -0.95
C GLU A 20 -2.03 -6.58 -1.10
N VAL A 21 -0.91 -5.89 -0.89
CA VAL A 21 -0.82 -4.42 -1.01
C VAL A 21 -1.19 -3.92 -2.41
N ASP A 22 -1.05 -4.76 -3.43
CA ASP A 22 -1.42 -4.45 -4.82
C ASP A 22 -2.92 -4.15 -5.00
N LYS A 23 -3.78 -4.56 -4.05
CA LYS A 23 -5.20 -4.18 -3.99
C LYS A 23 -5.44 -2.67 -3.83
N LEU A 24 -4.45 -1.91 -3.35
CA LEU A 24 -4.56 -0.45 -3.23
C LEU A 24 -4.57 0.26 -4.60
N TYR A 25 -3.95 -0.34 -5.62
CA TYR A 25 -3.80 0.31 -6.93
C TYR A 25 -5.13 0.50 -7.69
N PRO A 26 -5.99 -0.53 -7.84
CA PRO A 26 -7.32 -0.36 -8.43
C PRO A 26 -8.18 0.63 -7.65
N LYS A 27 -8.20 0.54 -6.31
CA LYS A 27 -8.95 1.44 -5.43
C LYS A 27 -8.58 2.92 -5.65
N ALA A 28 -7.28 3.21 -5.79
CA ALA A 28 -6.80 4.57 -6.04
C ALA A 28 -7.20 5.13 -7.43
N VAL A 29 -7.44 4.28 -8.42
CA VAL A 29 -7.91 4.70 -9.74
C VAL A 29 -9.40 5.02 -9.69
N GLU A 30 -10.20 4.13 -9.08
CA GLU A 30 -11.67 4.21 -9.04
C GLU A 30 -12.18 5.44 -8.27
N VAL A 31 -11.58 5.78 -7.13
CA VAL A 31 -11.99 6.93 -6.29
C VAL A 31 -11.84 8.29 -6.99
N ARG A 32 -11.00 8.40 -8.01
CA ARG A 32 -10.69 9.69 -8.66
C ARG A 32 -11.70 10.13 -9.70
N TYR A 33 -12.56 9.23 -10.18
CA TYR A 33 -13.51 9.53 -11.24
C TYR A 33 -14.93 9.54 -10.70
N PRO A 34 -15.61 10.71 -10.67
CA PRO A 34 -16.93 10.86 -10.05
C PRO A 34 -18.05 10.10 -10.78
N GLU A 35 -17.76 9.57 -11.96
CA GLU A 35 -18.66 8.71 -12.75
C GLU A 35 -18.63 7.24 -12.32
N VAL A 36 -17.74 6.87 -11.38
CA VAL A 36 -17.79 5.60 -10.66
C VAL A 36 -18.40 5.88 -9.29
N GLU A 37 -19.65 5.48 -9.06
CA GLU A 37 -20.21 5.42 -7.70
C GLU A 37 -19.41 4.39 -6.90
N TYR A 38 -18.40 4.86 -6.18
CA TYR A 38 -17.54 4.03 -5.34
C TYR A 38 -18.01 4.17 -3.89
N ASP A 39 -18.87 3.24 -3.46
CA ASP A 39 -19.27 3.12 -2.06
C ASP A 39 -18.16 2.38 -1.31
N VAL A 40 -17.37 3.11 -0.52
CA VAL A 40 -16.32 2.54 0.32
C VAL A 40 -16.91 2.20 1.66
N SER A 41 -16.95 0.91 1.99
CA SER A 41 -17.31 0.53 3.35
C SER A 41 -16.24 0.98 4.35
N PHE A 42 -16.64 1.20 5.60
CA PHE A 42 -15.71 1.55 6.67
C PHE A 42 -14.57 0.52 6.81
N GLU A 43 -14.88 -0.77 6.67
CA GLU A 43 -13.89 -1.84 6.78
C GLU A 43 -12.88 -1.81 5.62
N GLU A 44 -13.32 -1.54 4.39
CA GLU A 44 -12.41 -1.40 3.25
C GLU A 44 -11.50 -0.17 3.38
N ALA A 45 -12.03 0.93 3.90
CA ALA A 45 -11.23 2.12 4.18
C ALA A 45 -10.17 1.84 5.25
N LYS A 46 -10.57 1.13 6.31
CA LYS A 46 -9.67 0.72 7.39
C LYS A 46 -8.58 -0.24 6.90
N GLU A 47 -8.94 -1.28 6.15
CA GLU A 47 -7.98 -2.21 5.54
C GLU A 47 -7.00 -1.47 4.63
N ALA A 48 -7.48 -0.52 3.83
CA ALA A 48 -6.62 0.26 2.95
C ALA A 48 -5.60 1.11 3.73
N ILE A 49 -6.01 1.70 4.87
CA ILE A 49 -5.11 2.45 5.76
C ILE A 49 -4.07 1.51 6.37
N GLU A 50 -4.48 0.37 6.92
CA GLU A 50 -3.58 -0.60 7.55
C GLU A 50 -2.51 -1.13 6.55
N LEU A 51 -2.92 -1.40 5.31
CA LEU A 51 -1.99 -1.79 4.24
C LEU A 51 -1.02 -0.66 3.89
N ALA A 52 -1.49 0.58 3.80
CA ALA A 52 -0.64 1.74 3.50
C ALA A 52 0.39 1.99 4.61
N GLU A 53 -0.01 1.88 5.87
CA GLU A 53 0.88 1.98 7.03
C GLU A 53 1.95 0.88 7.01
N LYS A 54 1.57 -0.36 6.70
CA LYS A 54 2.52 -1.47 6.57
C LYS A 54 3.58 -1.21 5.50
N VAL A 55 3.19 -0.64 4.35
CA VAL A 55 4.13 -0.25 3.29
C VAL A 55 5.05 0.86 3.76
N LYS A 56 4.50 1.91 4.38
CA LYS A 56 5.26 3.04 4.91
C LYS A 56 6.34 2.55 5.88
N ASP A 57 5.95 1.76 6.87
CA ASP A 57 6.84 1.21 7.90
C ASP A 57 7.95 0.35 7.30
N PHE A 58 7.60 -0.51 6.34
CA PHE A 58 8.58 -1.34 5.65
C PHE A 58 9.63 -0.49 4.90
N VAL A 59 9.18 0.51 4.15
CA VAL A 59 10.07 1.39 3.37
C VAL A 59 10.94 2.25 4.30
N LEU A 60 10.38 2.82 5.36
CA LEU A 60 11.14 3.63 6.32
C LEU A 60 12.23 2.81 7.02
N LYS A 61 11.92 1.57 7.45
CA LYS A 61 12.90 0.63 8.00
C LYS A 61 14.02 0.35 7.00
N LYS A 62 13.69 0.15 5.72
CA LYS A 62 14.70 -0.06 4.66
C LYS A 62 15.61 1.14 4.43
N LEU A 63 15.08 2.35 4.62
CA LEU A 63 15.83 3.59 4.52
C LEU A 63 16.60 3.94 5.80
N ASN A 64 16.51 3.11 6.85
CA ASN A 64 17.00 3.41 8.21
C ASN A 64 16.48 4.76 8.75
N ILE A 65 15.28 5.15 8.32
CA ILE A 65 14.59 6.30 8.87
C ILE A 65 13.77 5.79 10.04
N ASN A 66 14.21 6.10 11.25
CA ASN A 66 13.37 5.91 12.42
C ASN A 66 12.30 6.99 12.38
N ASP A 67 11.04 6.59 12.20
CA ASP A 67 9.91 7.51 12.33
C ASP A 67 9.86 7.96 13.78
N SER A 68 10.60 9.03 14.07
CA SER A 68 10.60 9.69 15.36
C SER A 68 9.44 10.68 15.30
N GLN A 69 8.38 10.35 16.04
CA GLN A 69 7.23 11.18 16.42
C GLN A 69 5.98 11.12 15.54
N GLY A 70 4.89 10.84 16.26
CA GLY A 70 3.48 11.00 15.93
C GLY A 70 2.67 10.46 17.10
#